data_AF-A0A7U3Z5R3-F1
#
_entry.id   AF-A0A7U3Z5R3-F1
#
_cell.length_a   1.000
_cell.length_b   1.000
_cell.length_c   1.000
_cell.angle_alpha   90.00
_cell.angle_beta   90.00
_cell.angle_gamma   90.00
#
_symmetry.space_group_name_H-M   'P 1'
#
loop_
_entity.id
_entity.type
_entity.pdbx_description
1 polymer ?
#
loop_
_entity_poly.entity_id
_entity_poly.type
_entity_poly.pdbx_seq_one_letter_code
_entity_poly.pdbx_strand_id
1 'polypeptide(L)'
;MKILSYIMVVFSLFLAGCSVLPNPGPLAGKEVKEIDRSIVDGKTTSSELLSIYDNKVITETTPQGKKVLNWYRGWSSGFTQTMTVLSVLVENNIVVKHVVLRYNPNTDYSFVSKLSDDDLKSFIIPGKTTRLDVENKYGKPNDNSFDDDSDQVIIYRYAESSRSQYGWIPNVGGFAEALAGDVKTNVKVLKVLIDKQNIVKSYQRKTINYQQGIGLLNSSDVEEVK
;
A
#
# COMPACT_ATOMS: atom_id res chain seq x y z
N MET A 1 6.67 -27.70 58.39
CA MET A 1 7.55 -27.22 57.29
C MET A 1 7.24 -27.89 55.95
N LYS A 2 5.97 -27.97 55.51
CA LYS A 2 5.60 -28.52 54.18
C LYS A 2 4.75 -27.56 53.32
N ILE A 3 4.35 -26.42 53.87
CA ILE A 3 3.47 -25.44 53.21
C ILE A 3 4.28 -24.35 52.49
N LEU A 4 5.51 -24.05 52.95
CA LEU A 4 6.38 -23.07 52.30
C LEU A 4 6.97 -23.55 50.96
N SER A 5 7.10 -24.86 50.74
CA SER A 5 7.68 -25.41 49.50
C SER A 5 6.73 -25.40 48.30
N TYR A 6 5.41 -25.27 48.51
CA TYR A 6 4.44 -25.23 47.42
C TYR A 6 4.23 -23.83 46.83
N ILE A 7 4.43 -22.77 47.63
CA ILE A 7 4.25 -21.39 47.17
C ILE A 7 5.36 -20.96 46.21
N MET A 8 6.55 -21.57 46.30
CA MET A 8 7.69 -21.21 45.45
C MET A 8 7.68 -21.87 44.05
N VAL A 9 6.88 -22.91 43.83
CA VAL A 9 6.78 -23.61 42.53
C VAL A 9 5.71 -22.99 41.63
N VAL A 10 4.71 -22.30 42.19
CA VAL A 10 3.65 -21.65 41.39
C VAL A 10 4.08 -20.28 40.86
N PHE A 11 5.06 -19.62 41.51
CA PHE A 11 5.54 -18.30 41.08
C PHE A 11 6.54 -18.36 39.91
N SER A 12 7.21 -19.49 39.68
CA SER A 12 8.16 -19.66 38.57
C SER A 12 7.50 -19.98 37.23
N LEU A 13 6.21 -20.33 37.21
CA LEU A 13 5.46 -20.60 35.97
C LEU A 13 4.87 -19.35 35.32
N PHE A 14 4.92 -18.18 35.97
CA PHE A 14 4.44 -16.91 35.41
C PHE A 14 5.51 -16.04 34.74
N LEU A 15 6.79 -16.42 34.83
CA LEU A 15 7.91 -15.64 34.28
C LEU A 15 8.41 -16.12 32.90
N ALA A 16 7.81 -17.19 32.34
CA ALA A 16 8.10 -17.69 30.99
C ALA A 16 7.08 -17.24 29.92
N GLY A 17 6.23 -16.25 30.22
CA GLY A 17 5.15 -15.78 29.34
C GLY A 17 5.53 -14.69 28.31
N CYS A 18 6.79 -14.26 28.23
CA CYS A 18 7.23 -13.29 27.24
C CYS A 18 7.60 -14.00 25.93
N SER A 19 6.66 -14.18 24.98
CA SER A 19 6.96 -14.21 23.52
C SER A 19 5.84 -14.70 22.58
N VAL A 20 4.59 -14.90 23.03
CA VAL A 20 3.52 -15.37 22.13
C VAL A 20 2.50 -14.26 21.81
N LEU A 21 2.93 -13.01 21.77
CA LEU A 21 2.14 -11.95 21.16
C LEU A 21 2.55 -11.85 19.68
N PRO A 22 1.58 -11.78 18.75
CA PRO A 22 1.89 -11.68 17.33
C PRO A 22 2.77 -10.44 17.08
N ASN A 23 3.83 -10.61 16.29
CA ASN A 23 4.74 -9.51 15.94
C ASN A 23 4.22 -8.82 14.67
N PRO A 24 3.91 -7.51 14.71
CA PRO A 24 3.47 -6.77 13.52
C PRO A 24 4.46 -6.77 12.36
N GLY A 25 5.74 -7.04 12.64
CA GLY A 25 6.83 -6.91 11.68
C GLY A 25 7.24 -5.44 11.49
N PRO A 26 8.36 -5.18 10.81
CA PRO A 26 8.97 -3.86 10.76
C PRO A 26 8.13 -2.81 10.04
N LEU A 27 7.28 -3.21 9.08
CA LEU A 27 6.48 -2.26 8.30
C LEU A 27 5.18 -1.83 9.01
N ALA A 28 4.58 -2.69 9.83
CA ALA A 28 3.37 -2.35 10.57
C ALA A 28 3.64 -1.99 12.05
N GLY A 29 4.75 -2.47 12.61
CA GLY A 29 5.07 -2.27 14.03
C GLY A 29 5.75 -0.95 14.34
N LYS A 30 6.32 -0.29 13.33
CA LYS A 30 7.00 1.00 13.46
C LYS A 30 6.10 2.16 13.07
N GLU A 31 6.36 3.32 13.65
CA GLU A 31 5.71 4.56 13.22
C GLU A 31 6.12 4.93 11.79
N VAL A 32 5.22 5.57 11.04
CA VAL A 32 5.49 5.99 9.64
C VAL A 32 6.76 6.85 9.58
N LYS A 33 6.93 7.77 10.53
CA LYS A 33 8.11 8.65 10.63
C LYS A 33 9.40 7.88 10.97
N GLU A 34 9.31 6.77 11.67
CA GLU A 34 10.48 5.93 11.98
C GLU A 34 10.92 5.17 10.73
N ILE A 35 9.97 4.61 9.98
CA ILE A 35 10.24 3.94 8.70
C ILE A 35 10.87 4.93 7.73
N ASP A 36 10.26 6.10 7.56
CA ASP A 36 10.75 7.19 6.69
C ASP A 36 12.19 7.60 7.03
N ARG A 37 12.51 7.79 8.31
CA ARG A 37 13.88 8.13 8.74
C ARG A 37 14.89 7.01 8.56
N SER A 38 14.45 5.75 8.50
CA SER A 38 15.34 4.59 8.32
C SER A 38 15.79 4.40 6.88
N ILE A 39 15.15 5.08 5.92
CA ILE A 39 15.46 5.02 4.50
C ILE A 39 16.05 6.36 4.08
N VAL A 40 17.27 6.34 3.52
CA VAL A 40 17.94 7.54 3.05
C VAL A 40 18.02 7.49 1.53
N ASP A 41 17.21 8.33 0.88
CA ASP A 41 17.23 8.52 -0.58
C ASP A 41 18.68 8.78 -1.07
N GLY A 42 19.07 8.08 -2.13
CA GLY A 42 20.41 8.10 -2.72
C GLY A 42 21.47 7.29 -1.98
N LYS A 43 21.15 6.64 -0.84
CA LYS A 43 22.09 5.82 -0.07
C LYS A 43 21.59 4.41 0.21
N THR A 44 20.36 4.28 0.69
CA THR A 44 19.77 2.97 0.99
C THR A 44 19.65 2.16 -0.29
N THR A 45 19.89 0.85 -0.18
CA THR A 45 19.82 -0.07 -1.33
C THR A 45 18.55 -0.90 -1.31
N SER A 46 18.10 -1.35 -2.49
CA SER A 46 16.95 -2.26 -2.56
C SER A 46 17.24 -3.61 -1.91
N SER A 47 18.50 -4.07 -1.94
CA SER A 47 18.93 -5.29 -1.23
C SER A 47 18.80 -5.18 0.30
N GLU A 48 19.16 -4.03 0.88
CA GLU A 48 18.96 -3.77 2.31
C GLU A 48 17.47 -3.82 2.67
N LEU A 49 16.62 -3.16 1.88
CA LEU A 49 15.18 -3.16 2.12
C LEU A 49 14.55 -4.55 2.02
N LEU A 50 14.96 -5.36 1.04
CA LEU A 50 14.53 -6.76 0.91
C LEU A 50 14.91 -7.60 2.13
N SER A 51 16.07 -7.31 2.74
CA SER A 51 16.52 -8.01 3.95
C SER A 51 15.70 -7.61 5.19
N ILE A 52 15.15 -6.38 5.21
CA ILE A 52 14.36 -5.86 6.33
C ILE A 52 12.88 -6.24 6.20
N TYR A 53 12.30 -6.09 5.01
CA TYR A 53 10.85 -6.16 4.77
C TYR A 53 10.37 -7.43 4.06
N ASP A 54 11.26 -8.41 3.90
CA ASP A 54 11.03 -9.69 3.21
C ASP A 54 10.91 -9.56 1.67
N ASN A 55 10.93 -10.70 0.98
CA ASN A 55 10.99 -10.84 -0.47
C ASN A 55 9.61 -10.80 -1.16
N LYS A 56 8.51 -10.66 -0.41
CA LYS A 56 7.14 -10.49 -0.94
C LYS A 56 6.91 -9.07 -1.46
N VAL A 57 7.85 -8.59 -2.27
CA VAL A 57 7.81 -7.27 -2.90
C VAL A 57 7.05 -7.34 -4.22
N ILE A 58 6.26 -6.32 -4.52
CA ILE A 58 5.64 -6.15 -5.82
C ILE A 58 6.48 -5.16 -6.60
N THR A 59 6.91 -5.56 -7.80
CA THR A 59 7.66 -4.70 -8.70
C THR A 59 6.73 -4.15 -9.77
N GLU A 60 6.61 -2.83 -9.83
CA GLU A 60 6.00 -2.11 -10.94
C GLU A 60 7.10 -1.53 -11.82
N THR A 61 6.83 -1.43 -13.13
CA THR A 61 7.72 -0.79 -14.09
C THR A 61 7.05 0.48 -14.60
N THR A 62 7.75 1.61 -14.53
CA THR A 62 7.31 2.88 -15.08
C THR A 62 7.38 2.87 -16.61
N PRO A 63 6.73 3.81 -17.32
CA PRO A 63 6.78 3.87 -18.79
C PRO A 63 8.19 3.86 -19.40
N GLN A 64 9.18 4.49 -18.77
CA GLN A 64 10.56 4.49 -19.27
C GLN A 64 11.43 3.36 -18.68
N GLY A 65 10.84 2.41 -17.94
CA GLY A 65 11.53 1.20 -17.49
C GLY A 65 12.16 1.28 -16.09
N LYS A 66 11.93 2.35 -15.32
CA LYS A 66 12.34 2.40 -13.91
C LYS A 66 11.49 1.45 -13.07
N LYS A 67 12.07 0.97 -11.96
CA LYS A 67 11.41 0.00 -11.08
C LYS A 67 10.90 0.67 -9.81
N VAL A 68 9.65 0.41 -9.48
CA VAL A 68 9.06 0.76 -8.18
C VAL A 68 8.81 -0.52 -7.41
N LEU A 69 9.43 -0.62 -6.24
CA LEU A 69 9.27 -1.73 -5.30
C LEU A 69 8.23 -1.35 -4.26
N ASN A 70 7.21 -2.18 -4.10
CA ASN A 70 6.09 -1.95 -3.18
C ASN A 70 5.97 -3.09 -2.17
N TRP A 71 5.99 -2.74 -0.87
CA TRP A 71 5.70 -3.66 0.22
C TRP A 71 4.38 -3.29 0.87
N TYR A 72 3.54 -4.31 1.08
CA TYR A 72 2.22 -4.15 1.70
C TYR A 72 2.18 -4.95 3.00
N ARG A 73 1.75 -4.32 4.08
CA ARG A 73 1.59 -4.98 5.38
C ARG A 73 0.33 -4.52 6.09
N GLY A 74 -0.62 -5.43 6.20
CA GLY A 74 -1.79 -5.29 7.07
C GLY A 74 -1.43 -5.62 8.51
N TRP A 75 -2.01 -4.88 9.45
CA TRP A 75 -1.94 -5.19 10.88
C TRP A 75 -3.19 -4.76 11.62
N SER A 76 -3.61 -5.59 12.56
CA SER A 76 -4.75 -5.35 13.42
C SER A 76 -4.28 -5.33 14.87
N SER A 77 -4.60 -4.25 15.60
CA SER A 77 -4.38 -4.16 17.04
C SER A 77 -5.70 -3.84 17.72
N GLY A 78 -6.27 -4.83 18.41
CA GLY A 78 -7.61 -4.76 18.97
C GLY A 78 -8.66 -4.50 17.88
N PHE A 79 -9.40 -3.39 18.01
CA PHE A 79 -10.44 -2.97 17.06
C PHE A 79 -9.91 -2.13 15.89
N THR A 80 -8.62 -1.81 15.87
CA THR A 80 -8.02 -0.99 14.80
C THR A 80 -7.37 -1.87 13.76
N GLN A 81 -7.62 -1.56 12.49
CA GLN A 81 -6.96 -2.18 11.35
C GLN A 81 -6.21 -1.11 10.57
N THR A 82 -5.01 -1.44 10.14
CA THR A 82 -4.16 -0.56 9.34
C THR A 82 -3.52 -1.34 8.21
N MET A 83 -3.32 -0.67 7.09
CA MET A 83 -2.48 -1.13 6.00
C MET A 83 -1.34 -0.13 5.84
N THR A 84 -0.11 -0.64 5.75
CA THR A 84 1.06 0.16 5.43
C THR A 84 1.58 -0.24 4.05
N VAL A 85 1.82 0.77 3.21
CA VAL A 85 2.45 0.64 1.90
C VAL A 85 3.77 1.39 1.93
N LEU A 86 4.87 0.70 1.68
CA LEU A 86 6.16 1.32 1.40
C LEU A 86 6.43 1.18 -0.09
N SER A 87 6.57 2.31 -0.78
CA SER A 87 6.92 2.33 -2.20
C SER A 87 8.27 3.00 -2.37
N VAL A 88 9.08 2.42 -3.24
CA VAL A 88 10.48 2.80 -3.40
C VAL A 88 10.83 2.77 -4.87
N LEU A 89 11.18 3.93 -5.43
CA LEU A 89 11.76 4.03 -6.76
C LEU A 89 13.24 3.62 -6.69
N VAL A 90 13.64 2.68 -7.54
CA VAL A 90 14.99 2.11 -7.53
C VAL A 90 15.66 2.27 -8.89
N GLU A 91 16.91 2.74 -8.86
CA GLU A 91 17.81 2.77 -10.01
C GLU A 91 19.14 2.12 -9.62
N ASN A 92 19.60 1.13 -10.38
CA ASN A 92 20.88 0.45 -10.15
C ASN A 92 21.10 -0.01 -8.70
N ASN A 93 20.07 -0.64 -8.10
CA ASN A 93 20.02 -1.07 -6.69
C ASN A 93 19.97 0.06 -5.64
N ILE A 94 19.99 1.34 -6.03
CA ILE A 94 19.88 2.47 -5.12
C ILE A 94 18.45 2.98 -5.05
N VAL A 95 17.98 3.25 -3.83
CA VAL A 95 16.71 3.93 -3.60
C VAL A 95 16.85 5.39 -4.03
N VAL A 96 16.16 5.78 -5.10
CA VAL A 96 16.11 7.17 -5.58
C VAL A 96 15.12 7.99 -4.76
N LYS A 97 13.96 7.40 -4.48
CA LYS A 97 12.88 8.04 -3.75
C LYS A 97 12.07 6.99 -3.00
N HIS A 98 11.60 7.33 -1.81
CA HIS A 98 10.66 6.50 -1.08
C HIS A 98 9.48 7.31 -0.53
N VAL A 99 8.40 6.58 -0.22
CA VAL A 99 7.28 7.12 0.54
C VAL A 99 6.61 5.98 1.32
N VAL A 100 6.13 6.31 2.51
CA VAL A 100 5.38 5.39 3.38
C VAL A 100 3.97 5.93 3.55
N LEU A 101 2.98 5.12 3.18
CA LEU A 101 1.56 5.39 3.36
C LEU A 101 1.00 4.45 4.41
N ARG A 102 0.23 4.99 5.36
CA ARG A 102 -0.59 4.20 6.28
C ARG A 102 -2.03 4.65 6.22
N TYR A 103 -2.94 3.71 6.03
CA TYR A 103 -4.37 4.00 5.90
C TYR A 103 -5.22 2.93 6.58
N ASN A 104 -6.50 3.24 6.80
CA ASN A 104 -7.48 2.29 7.32
C ASN A 104 -8.06 1.47 6.15
N PRO A 105 -7.87 0.14 6.11
CA PRO A 105 -8.38 -0.69 5.01
C PRO A 105 -9.91 -0.71 4.91
N ASN A 106 -10.62 -0.25 5.95
CA ASN A 106 -12.08 -0.14 5.97
C ASN A 106 -12.60 1.23 5.50
N THR A 107 -11.74 2.16 5.10
CA THR A 107 -12.18 3.42 4.49
C THR A 107 -12.98 3.12 3.21
N ASP A 108 -14.14 3.77 3.02
CA ASP A 108 -14.93 3.63 1.80
C ASP A 108 -14.36 4.49 0.66
N TYR A 109 -13.92 3.82 -0.41
CA TYR A 109 -13.42 4.47 -1.62
C TYR A 109 -14.45 4.47 -2.76
N SER A 110 -15.73 4.16 -2.49
CA SER A 110 -16.81 4.14 -3.50
C SER A 110 -17.00 5.48 -4.22
N PHE A 111 -16.50 6.58 -3.68
CA PHE A 111 -16.51 7.87 -4.39
C PHE A 111 -15.78 7.78 -5.74
N VAL A 112 -14.74 6.95 -5.88
CA VAL A 112 -13.96 6.82 -7.11
C VAL A 112 -14.82 6.34 -8.29
N SER A 113 -15.84 5.50 -8.03
CA SER A 113 -16.77 5.06 -9.09
C SER A 113 -17.76 6.14 -9.51
N LYS A 114 -18.03 7.12 -8.64
CA LYS A 114 -19.02 8.19 -8.84
C LYS A 114 -18.42 9.47 -9.42
N LEU A 115 -17.10 9.62 -9.39
CA LEU A 115 -16.43 10.79 -9.94
C LEU A 115 -16.60 10.89 -11.46
N SER A 116 -17.09 12.03 -11.92
CA SER A 116 -17.05 12.43 -13.32
C SER A 116 -15.77 13.21 -13.65
N ASP A 117 -15.49 13.37 -14.94
CA ASP A 117 -14.36 14.18 -15.39
C ASP A 117 -14.57 15.67 -15.06
N ASP A 118 -15.83 16.13 -15.00
CA ASP A 118 -16.17 17.50 -14.63
C ASP A 118 -16.02 17.76 -13.12
N ASP A 119 -16.36 16.78 -12.27
CA ASP A 119 -16.07 16.83 -10.83
C ASP A 119 -14.56 16.96 -10.59
N LEU A 120 -13.77 16.20 -11.34
CA LEU A 120 -12.32 16.24 -11.24
C LEU A 120 -11.74 17.55 -11.76
N LYS A 121 -12.19 18.05 -12.92
CA LYS A 121 -11.71 19.33 -13.51
C LYS A 121 -12.06 20.54 -12.64
N SER A 122 -13.22 20.53 -11.99
CA SER A 122 -13.66 21.64 -11.14
C SER A 122 -12.87 21.74 -9.84
N PHE A 123 -12.33 20.63 -9.35
CA PHE A 123 -11.60 20.57 -8.08
C PHE A 123 -10.08 20.46 -8.23
N ILE A 124 -9.60 19.56 -9.09
CA ILE A 124 -8.18 19.32 -9.32
C ILE A 124 -7.72 20.21 -10.48
N ILE A 125 -7.07 21.33 -10.12
CA ILE A 125 -6.47 22.27 -11.05
C ILE A 125 -4.94 22.03 -11.03
N PRO A 126 -4.36 21.41 -12.08
CA PRO A 126 -2.92 21.22 -12.18
C PRO A 126 -2.12 22.51 -11.95
N GLY A 127 -1.03 22.41 -11.20
CA GLY A 127 -0.18 23.54 -10.82
C GLY A 127 -0.77 24.45 -9.72
N LYS A 128 -1.97 24.14 -9.20
CA LYS A 128 -2.59 24.91 -8.09
C LYS A 128 -3.05 24.03 -6.94
N THR A 129 -3.81 22.98 -7.23
CA THR A 129 -4.31 22.06 -6.20
C THR A 129 -3.14 21.35 -5.55
N THR A 130 -3.10 21.35 -4.22
CA THR A 130 -2.06 20.67 -3.46
C THR A 130 -2.47 19.23 -3.12
N ARG A 131 -1.50 18.39 -2.77
CA ARG A 131 -1.76 17.07 -2.19
C ARG A 131 -2.68 17.16 -0.97
N LEU A 132 -2.47 18.17 -0.12
CA LEU A 132 -3.28 18.37 1.07
C LEU A 132 -4.74 18.67 0.70
N ASP A 133 -4.99 19.47 -0.34
CA ASP A 133 -6.36 19.73 -0.81
C ASP A 133 -7.02 18.43 -1.27
N VAL A 134 -6.32 17.61 -2.06
CA VAL A 134 -6.82 16.31 -2.52
C VAL A 134 -7.14 15.39 -1.35
N GLU A 135 -6.24 15.28 -0.36
CA GLU A 135 -6.46 14.47 0.83
C GLU A 135 -7.58 15.02 1.73
N ASN A 136 -7.77 16.33 1.80
CA ASN A 136 -8.89 16.95 2.53
C ASN A 136 -10.24 16.66 1.86
N LYS A 137 -10.27 16.59 0.51
CA LYS A 137 -11.49 16.32 -0.25
C LYS A 137 -11.87 14.84 -0.30
N TYR A 138 -10.88 13.97 -0.50
CA TYR A 138 -11.09 12.55 -0.80
C TYR A 138 -10.58 11.60 0.29
N GLY A 139 -9.97 12.12 1.36
CA GLY A 139 -9.29 11.32 2.37
C GLY A 139 -7.90 10.85 1.93
N LYS A 140 -7.25 10.05 2.78
CA LYS A 140 -5.94 9.45 2.45
C LYS A 140 -6.08 8.47 1.27
N PRO A 141 -5.13 8.46 0.32
CA PRO A 141 -5.08 7.42 -0.71
C PRO A 141 -4.93 6.04 -0.04
N ASN A 142 -5.29 4.98 -0.76
CA ASN A 142 -5.07 3.59 -0.35
C ASN A 142 -3.85 2.97 -1.02
N ASP A 143 -3.17 3.69 -1.90
CA ASP A 143 -1.95 3.21 -2.52
C ASP A 143 -1.11 4.38 -3.05
N ASN A 144 0.15 4.11 -3.37
CA ASN A 144 1.03 5.09 -3.98
C ASN A 144 2.12 4.41 -4.83
N SER A 145 2.75 5.19 -5.71
CA SER A 145 3.85 4.75 -6.58
C SER A 145 4.67 5.96 -7.00
N PHE A 146 5.55 5.80 -7.99
CA PHE A 146 6.35 6.87 -8.59
C PHE A 146 6.25 6.83 -10.11
N ASP A 147 6.44 7.99 -10.73
CA ASP A 147 6.67 8.09 -12.17
C ASP A 147 8.18 8.12 -12.50
N ASP A 148 8.48 8.29 -13.79
CA ASP A 148 9.86 8.36 -14.28
C ASP A 148 10.62 9.60 -13.79
N ASP A 149 9.92 10.68 -13.44
CA ASP A 149 10.51 11.94 -12.93
C ASP A 149 10.76 11.89 -11.40
N SER A 150 10.49 10.73 -10.77
CA SER A 150 10.51 10.53 -9.32
C SER A 150 9.43 11.34 -8.57
N ASP A 151 8.39 11.77 -9.28
CA ASP A 151 7.24 12.42 -8.70
C ASP A 151 6.28 11.35 -8.13
N GLN A 152 5.65 11.68 -7.01
CA GLN A 152 4.80 10.73 -6.31
C GLN A 152 3.47 10.59 -7.03
N VAL A 153 3.04 9.35 -7.27
CA VAL A 153 1.69 9.05 -7.72
C VAL A 153 0.88 8.60 -6.51
N ILE A 154 -0.06 9.42 -6.03
CA ILE A 154 -1.05 8.95 -5.05
C ILE A 154 -2.22 8.30 -5.78
N ILE A 155 -2.75 7.22 -5.21
CA ILE A 155 -3.73 6.39 -5.90
C ILE A 155 -4.90 6.10 -4.97
N TYR A 156 -6.10 6.36 -5.49
CA TYR A 156 -7.36 5.94 -4.92
C TYR A 156 -7.91 4.83 -5.80
N ARG A 157 -8.11 3.66 -5.21
CA ARG A 157 -8.63 2.49 -5.92
C ARG A 157 -9.94 2.05 -5.27
N TYR A 158 -10.87 1.55 -6.06
CA TYR A 158 -12.14 0.99 -5.57
C TYR A 158 -12.59 -0.18 -6.45
N ALA A 159 -13.16 -1.22 -5.83
CA ALA A 159 -13.79 -2.34 -6.53
C ALA A 159 -15.16 -2.62 -5.91
N GLU A 160 -16.19 -2.80 -6.73
CA GLU A 160 -17.56 -3.06 -6.27
C GLU A 160 -17.75 -4.46 -5.67
N SER A 161 -16.83 -5.40 -5.94
CA SER A 161 -16.93 -6.79 -5.48
C SER A 161 -16.82 -6.87 -3.95
N SER A 162 -17.97 -6.84 -3.28
CA SER A 162 -18.12 -6.90 -1.82
C SER A 162 -17.85 -8.28 -1.20
N ARG A 163 -17.35 -9.27 -1.96
CA ARG A 163 -17.20 -10.65 -1.47
C ARG A 163 -16.03 -11.39 -2.15
N SER A 164 -14.81 -11.27 -1.61
CA SER A 164 -13.82 -12.34 -1.80
C SER A 164 -14.10 -13.44 -0.77
N GLN A 165 -14.86 -14.48 -1.12
CA GLN A 165 -15.00 -15.66 -0.25
C GLN A 165 -13.70 -16.47 -0.11
N TYR A 166 -12.63 -16.12 -0.82
CA TYR A 166 -11.39 -16.88 -0.80
C TYR A 166 -10.11 -16.04 -0.93
N GLY A 167 -10.05 -14.86 -0.30
CA GLY A 167 -8.81 -14.19 0.15
C GLY A 167 -8.53 -12.76 -0.40
N TRP A 168 -8.97 -11.79 0.40
CA TRP A 168 -8.60 -10.37 0.44
C TRP A 168 -8.78 -9.49 -0.82
N ILE A 169 -9.96 -8.87 -0.93
CA ILE A 169 -10.14 -7.51 -1.49
C ILE A 169 -11.08 -6.71 -0.56
N PRO A 170 -10.56 -5.76 0.21
CA PRO A 170 -11.30 -4.54 0.53
C PRO A 170 -10.46 -3.29 0.18
N ASN A 171 -10.96 -2.49 -0.77
CA ASN A 171 -10.47 -1.16 -1.15
C ASN A 171 -8.94 -1.03 -1.36
N VAL A 172 -8.39 -2.00 -2.11
CA VAL A 172 -7.25 -1.91 -3.07
C VAL A 172 -6.03 -1.08 -2.63
N GLY A 173 -5.31 -1.64 -1.65
CA GLY A 173 -3.91 -1.31 -1.32
C GLY A 173 -3.20 -2.51 -0.70
N GLY A 174 -3.10 -3.58 -1.48
CA GLY A 174 -2.47 -4.83 -1.06
C GLY A 174 -2.92 -5.93 -2.00
N PHE A 175 -1.94 -6.63 -2.57
CA PHE A 175 -2.05 -7.68 -3.57
C PHE A 175 -3.36 -8.50 -3.52
N ALA A 176 -4.00 -8.65 -4.68
CA ALA A 176 -5.03 -9.65 -4.93
C ALA A 176 -4.37 -11.04 -5.01
N GLU A 177 -3.88 -11.53 -3.88
CA GLU A 177 -3.33 -12.89 -3.78
C GLU A 177 -4.46 -13.94 -3.78
N ALA A 178 -5.74 -13.54 -3.80
CA ALA A 178 -6.81 -14.51 -3.81
C ALA A 178 -8.16 -14.00 -4.36
N LEU A 179 -8.17 -13.66 -5.65
CA LEU A 179 -9.33 -14.01 -6.45
C LEU A 179 -9.26 -15.52 -6.73
N ALA A 180 -9.89 -16.34 -5.90
CA ALA A 180 -10.23 -17.70 -6.28
C ALA A 180 -11.58 -17.65 -7.01
N GLY A 181 -11.58 -17.99 -8.30
CA GLY A 181 -12.77 -18.05 -9.14
C GLY A 181 -12.63 -17.34 -10.48
N ASP A 182 -13.63 -17.54 -11.34
CA ASP A 182 -13.76 -17.05 -12.72
C ASP A 182 -14.29 -15.60 -12.83
N VAL A 183 -14.44 -14.91 -11.70
CA VAL A 183 -15.16 -13.63 -11.63
C VAL A 183 -14.30 -12.46 -12.13
N LYS A 184 -14.76 -11.82 -13.20
CA LYS A 184 -14.21 -10.54 -13.67
C LYS A 184 -14.47 -9.44 -12.63
N THR A 185 -13.43 -8.73 -12.22
CA THR A 185 -13.53 -7.63 -11.25
C THR A 185 -13.18 -6.30 -11.89
N ASN A 186 -14.10 -5.33 -11.84
CA ASN A 186 -13.86 -3.98 -12.32
C ASN A 186 -13.29 -3.13 -11.19
N VAL A 187 -12.06 -2.64 -11.36
CA VAL A 187 -11.41 -1.75 -10.41
C VAL A 187 -11.38 -0.34 -10.98
N LYS A 188 -12.02 0.59 -10.29
CA LYS A 188 -11.96 2.03 -10.58
C LYS A 188 -10.72 2.61 -9.90
N VAL A 189 -9.94 3.39 -10.64
CA VAL A 189 -8.69 3.97 -10.16
C VAL A 189 -8.65 5.45 -10.50
N LEU A 190 -8.41 6.29 -9.51
CA LEU A 190 -7.99 7.68 -9.66
C LEU A 190 -6.51 7.77 -9.26
N LYS A 191 -5.66 8.13 -10.20
CA LYS A 191 -4.25 8.48 -9.98
C LYS A 191 -4.11 9.99 -9.98
N VAL A 192 -3.35 10.52 -9.03
CA VAL A 192 -2.99 11.94 -8.98
C VAL A 192 -1.48 12.03 -8.86
N LEU A 193 -0.84 12.69 -9.83
CA LEU A 193 0.60 12.91 -9.86
C LEU A 193 0.94 14.17 -9.07
N ILE A 194 1.83 14.05 -8.11
CA ILE A 194 2.23 15.09 -7.16
C ILE A 194 3.71 15.39 -7.35
N ASP A 195 4.04 16.66 -7.58
CA ASP A 195 5.43 17.11 -7.67
C ASP A 195 6.11 17.19 -6.29
N LYS A 196 7.39 17.52 -6.33
CA LYS A 196 8.26 17.68 -5.15
C LYS A 196 7.81 18.80 -4.21
N GLN A 197 6.97 19.74 -4.67
CA GLN A 197 6.38 20.82 -3.88
C GLN A 197 5.00 20.46 -3.30
N ASN A 198 4.57 19.19 -3.46
CA ASN A 198 3.24 18.71 -3.10
C ASN A 198 2.10 19.37 -3.90
N ILE A 199 2.36 19.77 -5.14
CA ILE A 199 1.37 20.33 -6.06
C ILE A 199 1.00 19.28 -7.10
N VAL A 200 -0.27 19.23 -7.47
CA VAL A 200 -0.76 18.29 -8.49
C VAL A 200 -0.23 18.68 -9.87
N LYS A 201 0.50 17.79 -10.54
CA LYS A 201 0.92 17.93 -11.95
C LYS A 201 -0.17 17.48 -12.93
N SER A 202 -0.84 16.38 -12.60
CA SER A 202 -1.87 15.77 -13.46
C SER A 202 -2.71 14.78 -12.66
N TYR A 203 -3.82 14.34 -13.24
CA TYR A 203 -4.63 13.26 -12.71
C TYR A 203 -5.19 12.41 -13.84
N GLN A 204 -5.50 11.15 -13.53
CA GLN A 204 -6.11 10.23 -14.48
C GLN A 204 -7.08 9.31 -13.75
N ARG A 205 -8.29 9.17 -14.30
CA ARG A 205 -9.25 8.16 -13.88
C ARG A 205 -9.29 7.04 -14.92
N LYS A 206 -9.28 5.79 -14.47
CA LYS A 206 -9.42 4.61 -15.34
C LYS A 206 -10.23 3.50 -14.68
N THR A 207 -10.80 2.64 -15.51
CA THR A 207 -11.35 1.34 -15.08
C THR A 207 -10.39 0.26 -15.55
N ILE A 208 -10.01 -0.65 -14.68
CA ILE A 208 -9.20 -1.82 -15.01
C ILE A 208 -10.08 -3.05 -14.80
N ASN A 209 -10.21 -3.86 -15.84
CA ASN A 209 -10.93 -5.13 -15.76
C ASN A 209 -9.91 -6.23 -15.41
N TYR A 210 -10.11 -6.89 -14.28
CA TYR A 210 -9.26 -7.99 -13.84
C TYR A 210 -9.94 -9.33 -14.09
N GLN A 211 -9.20 -10.27 -14.67
CA GLN A 211 -9.58 -11.67 -14.83
C GLN A 211 -8.46 -12.54 -14.24
N GLN A 212 -8.83 -13.58 -13.49
CA GLN A 212 -7.88 -14.49 -12.82
C GLN A 212 -6.92 -15.15 -13.83
N GLY A 213 -5.66 -15.40 -13.42
CA GLY A 213 -4.69 -16.20 -14.19
C GLY A 213 -3.76 -15.42 -15.11
N ILE A 214 -4.03 -14.13 -15.34
CA ILE A 214 -3.14 -13.23 -16.07
C ILE A 214 -2.50 -12.33 -15.03
N GLY A 215 -1.30 -12.70 -14.59
CA GLY A 215 -0.53 -11.89 -13.66
C GLY A 215 -0.37 -10.47 -14.20
N LEU A 216 -0.36 -9.50 -13.30
CA LEU A 216 -0.11 -8.07 -13.58
C LEU A 216 1.23 -7.78 -14.30
N LEU A 217 2.01 -8.81 -14.65
CA LEU A 217 3.37 -8.71 -15.17
C LEU A 217 3.67 -9.57 -16.41
N ASN A 218 2.66 -10.12 -17.13
CA ASN A 218 2.88 -10.31 -18.57
C ASN A 218 2.67 -8.96 -19.25
N SER A 219 3.73 -8.15 -19.22
CA SER A 219 3.86 -6.96 -20.05
C SER A 219 4.15 -7.30 -21.53
N SER A 220 4.00 -8.57 -21.91
CA SER A 220 3.55 -8.93 -23.26
C SER A 220 2.03 -9.13 -23.20
N ASP A 221 1.30 -8.13 -23.66
CA ASP A 221 -0.14 -8.17 -23.94
C ASP A 221 -1.04 -8.42 -22.72
N VAL A 222 -1.36 -7.33 -22.01
CA VAL A 222 -2.74 -7.20 -21.51
C VAL A 222 -3.60 -7.12 -22.76
N GLU A 223 -4.16 -8.25 -23.21
CA GLU A 223 -5.26 -8.20 -24.16
C GLU A 223 -6.39 -7.42 -23.49
N GLU A 224 -6.60 -6.22 -23.99
CA GLU A 224 -7.81 -5.46 -23.77
C GLU A 224 -8.96 -6.34 -24.27
N VAL A 225 -9.63 -7.03 -23.36
CA VAL A 225 -10.86 -7.75 -23.69
C VAL A 225 -11.90 -6.70 -24.06
N LYS A 226 -12.10 -6.52 -25.37
CA LYS A 226 -13.18 -5.71 -25.95
C LYS A 226 -14.56 -6.22 -25.52
#